data_AF-A0A846E449-F1
#
_entry.id   AF-A0A846E449-F1
#
_cell.length_a   1.000
_cell.length_b   1.000
_cell.length_c   1.000
_cell.angle_alpha   90.00
_cell.angle_beta   90.00
_cell.angle_gamma   90.00
#
_symmetry.space_group_name_H-M   'P 1'
#
loop_
_entity.id
_entity.type
_entity.pdbx_description
1 polymer ?
#
loop_
_entity_poly.entity_id
_entity_poly.type
_entity_poly.pdbx_seq_one_letter_code
_entity_poly.pdbx_strand_id
1 'polypeptide(L)'
;ITDNPERYYGQTIAVQGAIDEVMANNSFTLEDGDWIGGQDLLVLKVGQPTTAIQDGQEVVVTGELRLMNVAEIQRDYNVTWDGEVQRRLEAEYQNRPVLIADAAYPLTQQNSGTPTTP
;
A
#
# COMPACT_ATOMS: atom_id res chain seq x y z
N ILE A 1 10.46 -0.58 10.61
CA ILE A 1 9.09 -0.30 11.10
C ILE A 1 8.60 -1.32 12.13
N THR A 2 9.25 -2.50 12.23
CA THR A 2 9.41 -3.42 13.40
C THR A 2 8.47 -3.31 14.61
N ASP A 3 7.84 -4.45 14.96
CA ASP A 3 7.10 -4.90 16.18
C ASP A 3 6.13 -3.94 16.90
N ASN A 4 6.16 -2.65 16.60
CA ASN A 4 5.32 -1.64 17.25
C ASN A 4 4.92 -0.56 16.22
N PRO A 5 4.04 -0.90 15.27
CA PRO A 5 3.59 0.02 14.22
C PRO A 5 2.90 1.27 14.79
N GLU A 6 2.35 1.20 15.99
CA GLU A 6 1.69 2.33 16.67
C GLU A 6 2.61 3.55 16.84
N ARG A 7 3.93 3.32 16.94
CA ARG A 7 4.93 4.40 17.04
C ARG A 7 5.00 5.29 15.81
N TYR A 8 4.52 4.80 14.68
CA TYR A 8 4.54 5.50 13.39
C TYR A 8 3.16 6.01 12.99
N TYR A 9 2.13 5.82 13.83
CA TYR A 9 0.81 6.36 13.54
C TYR A 9 0.82 7.88 13.44
N GLY A 10 0.18 8.39 12.38
CA GLY A 10 0.15 9.81 12.05
C GLY A 10 1.45 10.34 11.43
N GLN A 11 2.43 9.47 11.16
CA GLN A 11 3.69 9.86 10.52
C GLN A 11 3.69 9.45 9.05
N THR A 12 4.24 10.32 8.21
CA THR A 12 4.58 9.97 6.83
C THR A 12 5.83 9.10 6.85
N ILE A 13 5.70 7.88 6.36
CA ILE A 13 6.76 6.88 6.29
C ILE A 13 6.94 6.40 4.84
N ALA A 14 8.11 5.85 4.55
CA ALA A 14 8.37 5.12 3.31
C ALA A 14 8.53 3.63 3.63
N VAL A 15 7.78 2.80 2.92
CA VAL A 15 7.77 1.34 3.05
C VAL A 15 8.20 0.74 1.72
N GLN A 16 9.16 -0.17 1.75
CA GLN A 16 9.57 -0.97 0.60
C GLN A 16 8.98 -2.38 0.73
N GLY A 17 8.39 -2.89 -0.35
CA GLY A 17 7.86 -4.26 -0.41
C GLY A 17 7.48 -4.67 -1.83
N ALA A 18 7.28 -5.97 -2.04
CA ALA A 18 6.67 -6.50 -3.25
C ALA A 18 5.14 -6.42 -3.13
N ILE A 19 4.45 -6.15 -4.23
CA ILE A 19 2.99 -6.28 -4.25
C ILE A 19 2.64 -7.76 -4.23
N ASP A 20 1.74 -8.12 -3.31
CA ASP A 20 1.23 -9.48 -3.16
C ASP A 20 -0.19 -9.59 -3.75
N GLU A 21 -1.17 -8.89 -3.17
CA GLU A 21 -2.56 -8.97 -3.63
C GLU A 21 -3.13 -7.60 -4.00
N VAL A 22 -3.79 -7.50 -5.15
CA VAL A 22 -4.56 -6.33 -5.55
C VAL A 22 -6.06 -6.58 -5.34
N MET A 23 -6.61 -6.05 -4.24
CA MET A 23 -8.02 -6.20 -3.88
C MET A 23 -8.94 -5.27 -4.69
N ALA A 24 -8.44 -4.08 -5.04
CA ALA A 24 -9.15 -3.09 -5.84
C ALA A 24 -8.17 -2.12 -6.53
N ASN A 25 -8.66 -1.28 -7.44
CA ASN A 25 -7.84 -0.28 -8.14
C ASN A 25 -6.99 0.61 -7.21
N ASN A 26 -7.49 0.86 -6.00
CA ASN A 26 -6.89 1.69 -4.99
C ASN A 26 -6.42 0.93 -3.74
N SER A 27 -6.52 -0.40 -3.71
CA SER A 27 -6.27 -1.19 -2.49
C SER A 27 -5.46 -2.43 -2.83
N PHE A 28 -4.28 -2.56 -2.23
CA PHE A 28 -3.40 -3.70 -2.43
C PHE A 28 -2.58 -3.99 -1.18
N THR A 29 -2.00 -5.18 -1.08
CA THR A 29 -1.10 -5.57 -0.01
C THR A 29 0.34 -5.55 -0.46
N LEU A 30 1.23 -5.20 0.47
CA LEU A 30 2.67 -5.41 0.32
C LEU A 30 3.09 -6.63 1.12
N GLU A 31 3.79 -7.55 0.48
CA GLU A 31 4.42 -8.71 1.10
C GLU A 31 5.40 -8.25 2.19
N ASP A 32 5.45 -9.00 3.28
CA ASP A 32 6.33 -8.69 4.40
C ASP A 32 7.82 -8.81 4.00
N GLY A 33 8.60 -7.83 4.46
CA GLY A 33 10.06 -7.81 4.41
C GLY A 33 10.69 -7.64 5.80
N ASP A 34 10.03 -8.12 6.85
CA ASP A 34 10.34 -8.03 8.28
C ASP A 34 9.92 -6.73 9.01
N TRP A 35 8.85 -6.06 8.59
CA TRP A 35 8.51 -4.71 9.09
C TRP A 35 7.19 -4.61 9.88
N ILE A 36 6.22 -5.54 9.77
CA ILE A 36 5.00 -5.57 10.61
C ILE A 36 4.71 -6.99 11.11
N GLY A 37 5.64 -7.56 11.87
CA GLY A 37 5.38 -8.77 12.66
C GLY A 37 4.90 -9.98 11.85
N GLY A 38 5.33 -10.14 10.60
CA GLY A 38 4.98 -11.28 9.76
C GLY A 38 3.68 -11.11 8.96
N GLN A 39 3.11 -9.91 8.86
CA GLN A 39 1.83 -9.68 8.21
C GLN A 39 1.92 -8.73 7.04
N ASP A 40 1.18 -9.05 5.98
CA ASP A 40 1.03 -8.15 4.84
C ASP A 40 0.35 -6.85 5.27
N LEU A 41 0.90 -5.74 4.77
CA LEU A 41 0.33 -4.44 5.02
C LEU A 41 -0.61 -4.06 3.89
N LEU A 42 -1.82 -3.66 4.27
CA LEU A 42 -2.73 -2.96 3.40
C LEU A 42 -2.22 -1.55 3.05
N VAL A 43 -2.14 -1.29 1.75
CA VAL A 43 -1.87 0.03 1.17
C VAL A 43 -3.12 0.54 0.48
N LEU A 44 -3.55 1.74 0.85
CA LEU A 44 -4.68 2.44 0.24
C LEU A 44 -4.19 3.65 -0.53
N LYS A 45 -4.38 3.64 -1.85
CA LYS A 45 -4.11 4.77 -2.72
C LYS A 45 -5.24 5.77 -2.62
N VAL A 46 -4.95 6.95 -2.09
CA VAL A 46 -5.89 8.07 -2.04
C VAL A 46 -5.34 9.18 -2.94
N GLY A 47 -6.10 9.58 -3.96
CA GLY A 47 -5.68 10.63 -4.90
C GLY A 47 -5.32 10.14 -6.30
N GLN A 48 -4.35 10.79 -6.95
CA GLN A 48 -4.10 10.64 -8.39
C GLN A 48 -3.64 9.22 -8.75
N PRO A 49 -4.00 8.72 -9.94
CA PRO A 49 -3.59 7.41 -10.39
C PRO A 49 -2.07 7.33 -10.45
N THR A 50 -1.48 6.61 -9.49
CA THR A 50 -0.10 6.17 -9.59
C THR A 50 0.00 5.19 -10.75
N THR A 51 1.17 5.17 -11.39
CA THR A 51 1.57 4.22 -12.43
C THR A 51 0.98 2.84 -12.17
N ALA A 52 0.42 2.20 -13.20
CA ALA A 52 -0.11 0.85 -13.11
C ALA A 52 0.92 -0.06 -12.44
N ILE A 53 0.58 -0.59 -11.27
CA ILE A 53 1.46 -1.48 -10.53
C ILE A 53 1.04 -2.92 -10.80
N GLN A 54 2.02 -3.78 -11.01
CA GLN A 54 1.82 -5.19 -11.31
C GLN A 54 2.06 -6.03 -10.06
N ASP A 55 1.37 -7.17 -9.99
CA ASP A 55 1.64 -8.22 -9.02
C ASP A 55 3.13 -8.64 -9.06
N GLY A 56 3.73 -8.88 -7.89
CA GLY A 56 5.13 -9.21 -7.71
C GLY A 56 6.12 -8.07 -7.98
N GLN A 57 5.64 -6.86 -8.29
CA GLN A 57 6.51 -5.71 -8.52
C GLN A 57 6.99 -5.12 -7.19
N GLU A 58 8.31 -5.00 -7.02
CA GLU A 58 8.89 -4.25 -5.91
C GLU A 58 8.62 -2.75 -6.05
N VAL A 59 8.11 -2.15 -4.99
CA VAL A 59 7.81 -0.72 -4.90
C VAL A 59 8.28 -0.11 -3.58
N VAL A 60 8.55 1.19 -3.62
CA VAL A 60 8.60 2.04 -2.42
C VAL A 60 7.33 2.87 -2.38
N VAL A 61 6.52 2.68 -1.34
CA VAL A 61 5.31 3.44 -1.08
C VAL A 61 5.59 4.45 0.02
N THR A 62 5.26 5.72 -0.23
CA THR A 62 5.31 6.78 0.77
C THR A 62 3.90 7.20 1.14
N GLY A 63 3.62 7.31 2.43
CA GLY A 63 2.29 7.63 2.93
C GLY A 63 2.19 7.74 4.44
N GLU A 64 1.00 8.05 4.93
CA GLU A 64 0.71 8.12 6.36
C GLU A 64 0.29 6.75 6.90
N LEU A 65 1.00 6.25 7.92
CA LEU A 65 0.57 5.02 8.61
C LEU A 65 -0.50 5.38 9.64
N ARG A 66 -1.64 4.66 9.62
CA ARG A 66 -2.73 4.87 10.58
C ARG A 66 -3.39 3.55 10.94
N LEU A 67 -4.30 3.60 11.91
CA LEU A 67 -5.19 2.49 12.21
C LEU A 67 -6.31 2.41 11.18
N MET A 68 -6.59 1.23 10.66
CA MET A 68 -7.64 1.01 9.68
C MET A 68 -9.03 1.12 10.31
N ASN A 69 -9.83 2.04 9.78
CA ASN A 69 -11.26 2.15 10.00
C ASN A 69 -11.93 2.44 8.65
N VAL A 70 -12.65 1.43 8.13
CA VAL A 70 -13.20 1.48 6.77
C VAL A 70 -14.12 2.68 6.57
N ALA A 71 -15.02 2.94 7.51
CA ALA A 71 -15.98 4.04 7.41
C ALA A 71 -15.30 5.42 7.48
N GLU A 72 -14.28 5.57 8.32
CA GLU A 72 -13.51 6.81 8.41
C GLU A 72 -12.70 7.05 7.13
N ILE A 73 -12.03 6.03 6.58
CA ILE A 73 -11.27 6.19 5.34
C ILE A 73 -12.17 6.56 4.16
N GLN A 74 -13.31 5.90 3.99
CA GLN A 74 -14.27 6.25 2.93
C GLN A 74 -14.68 7.72 3.02
N ARG A 75 -14.99 8.20 4.23
CA ARG A 75 -15.41 9.57 4.46
C ARG A 75 -14.28 10.57 4.24
N ASP A 76 -13.12 10.31 4.84
CA ASP A 76 -12.02 11.28 4.90
C ASP A 76 -11.33 11.44 3.53
N TYR A 77 -11.28 10.37 2.73
CA TYR A 77 -10.60 10.35 1.43
C TYR A 77 -11.54 10.24 0.23
N ASN A 78 -12.86 10.26 0.46
CA ASN A 78 -13.89 10.13 -0.57
C ASN A 78 -13.69 8.88 -1.46
N VAL A 79 -13.33 7.77 -0.82
CA VAL A 79 -13.08 6.48 -1.46
C VAL A 79 -14.35 5.64 -1.44
N THR A 80 -14.61 4.93 -2.53
CA THR A 80 -15.70 3.94 -2.61
C THR A 80 -15.13 2.58 -2.97
N TRP A 81 -15.57 1.54 -2.27
CA TRP A 81 -15.25 0.15 -2.56
C TRP A 81 -16.53 -0.59 -2.90
N ASP A 82 -16.42 -1.62 -3.74
CA ASP A 82 -17.51 -2.54 -3.96
C ASP A 82 -17.86 -3.29 -2.66
N GLY A 83 -19.12 -3.71 -2.53
CA GLY A 83 -19.61 -4.29 -1.27
C GLY A 83 -18.89 -5.58 -0.84
N GLU A 84 -18.28 -6.32 -1.77
CA GLU A 84 -17.46 -7.48 -1.44
C GLU A 84 -16.09 -7.07 -0.89
N VAL A 85 -15.40 -6.14 -1.57
CA VAL A 85 -14.12 -5.58 -1.12
C VAL A 85 -14.28 -4.91 0.24
N GLN A 86 -15.34 -4.12 0.44
CA GLN A 86 -15.60 -3.46 1.71
C GLN A 86 -15.75 -4.47 2.86
N ARG A 87 -16.57 -5.52 2.68
CA ARG A 87 -16.74 -6.56 3.70
C ARG A 87 -15.43 -7.25 4.03
N ARG A 88 -14.59 -7.49 3.02
CA ARG A 88 -13.27 -8.10 3.22
C ARG A 88 -12.35 -7.18 4.02
N LEU A 89 -12.30 -5.89 3.70
CA LEU A 89 -11.54 -4.89 4.45
C LEU A 89 -12.00 -4.80 5.92
N GLU A 90 -13.31 -4.81 6.16
CA GLU A 90 -13.89 -4.81 7.51
C GLU A 90 -13.55 -6.09 8.30
N ALA A 91 -13.54 -7.25 7.63
CA ALA A 91 -13.29 -8.54 8.28
C ALA A 91 -11.81 -8.79 8.56
N GLU A 92 -10.92 -8.45 7.63
CA GLU A 92 -9.51 -8.84 7.66
C GLU A 92 -8.56 -7.71 8.11
N TYR A 93 -8.96 -6.45 7.94
CA TYR A 93 -8.08 -5.29 8.13
C TYR A 93 -8.56 -4.28 9.16
N GLN A 94 -9.79 -4.38 9.66
CA GLN A 94 -10.29 -3.48 10.71
C GLN A 94 -9.36 -3.49 11.93
N ASN A 95 -9.03 -2.30 12.45
CA ASN A 95 -8.11 -2.10 13.57
C ASN A 95 -6.68 -2.63 13.34
N ARG A 96 -6.27 -2.88 12.09
CA ARG A 96 -4.88 -3.19 11.72
C ARG A 96 -4.19 -1.94 11.17
N PRO A 97 -2.84 -1.89 11.17
CA PRO A 97 -2.11 -0.83 10.50
C PRO A 97 -2.43 -0.79 9.00
N VAL A 98 -2.64 0.41 8.47
CA VAL A 98 -2.85 0.68 7.04
C VAL A 98 -1.99 1.87 6.62
N LEU A 99 -1.38 1.79 5.45
CA LEU A 99 -0.65 2.92 4.87
C LEU A 99 -1.53 3.63 3.85
N ILE A 100 -1.81 4.90 4.13
CA ILE A 100 -2.51 5.79 3.20
C ILE A 100 -1.46 6.38 2.27
N ALA A 101 -1.38 5.84 1.04
CA ALA A 101 -0.32 6.15 0.09
C ALA A 101 -0.58 7.48 -0.63
N ASP A 102 0.41 8.36 -0.54
CA ASP A 102 0.51 9.58 -1.34
C ASP A 102 1.22 9.30 -2.67
N ALA A 103 2.23 8.42 -2.65
CA ALA A 103 3.03 8.05 -3.83
C ALA A 103 3.54 6.61 -3.75
N ALA A 104 3.68 5.98 -4.90
CA ALA A 104 4.28 4.66 -5.05
C ALA A 104 5.26 4.68 -6.23
N TYR A 105 6.48 4.21 -5.99
CA TYR A 105 7.57 4.23 -6.96
C TYR A 105 8.04 2.81 -7.26
N PRO A 106 8.08 2.38 -8.53
CA PRO A 106 8.74 1.14 -8.92
C PRO A 106 10.22 1.14 -8.50
N LEU A 107 10.69 0.04 -7.93
CA LEU A 107 12.11 -0.19 -7.67
C LEU A 107 12.87 -0.71 -8.89
N THR A 108 12.22 -0.82 -10.05
CA THR A 108 12.89 -1.22 -11.28
C THR A 108 14.15 -0.38 -11.48
N GLN A 109 15.30 -1.05 -11.41
CA GLN A 109 16.54 -0.46 -11.87
C GLN A 109 16.26 0.02 -13.29
N GLN A 110 16.37 1.32 -13.53
CA GLN A 110 16.62 1.83 -14.86
C GLN A 110 17.94 1.20 -15.33
N ASN A 111 17.88 -0.03 -15.83
CA ASN A 111 18.78 -0.46 -16.87
C ASN A 111 18.40 0.39 -18.08
N SER A 112 18.96 1.61 -18.07
CA SER A 112 19.06 2.48 -19.22
C SER A 112 19.44 1.61 -20.40
N GLY A 113 18.62 1.67 -21.45
CA GLY A 113 18.65 0.76 -22.58
C GLY A 113 20.08 0.45 -23.02
N THR A 114 20.32 -0.82 -23.33
CA THR A 114 21.42 -1.18 -24.21
C THR A 114 21.39 -0.23 -25.41
N PRO A 115 22.49 0.47 -25.75
CA PRO A 115 22.58 1.11 -27.03
C PRO A 115 22.69 -0.02 -28.06
N THR A 116 21.55 -0.46 -28.58
CA THR A 116 21.47 -1.31 -29.76
C THR A 116 21.23 -0.43 -30.96
N THR A 117 22.28 -0.07 -31.69
CA THR A 117 22.25 -0.05 -33.17
C THR A 117 23.66 0.11 -33.75
N PRO A 118 23.88 -0.27 -35.03
CA PRO A 118 24.86 -1.24 -35.50
C PRO A 118 26.12 -0.66 -36.14
#